data_AF-A0A9P5ZPD9-F1
#
_entry.id   AF-A0A9P5ZPD9-F1
#
_cell.length_a   1.000
_cell.length_b   1.000
_cell.length_c   1.000
_cell.angle_alpha   90.00
_cell.angle_beta   90.00
_cell.angle_gamma   90.00
#
_symmetry.space_group_name_H-M   'P 1'
#
loop_
_entity.id
_entity.type
_entity.pdbx_description
1 polymer ?
#
loop_
_entity_poly.entity_id
_entity_poly.type
_entity_poly.pdbx_seq_one_letter_code
_entity_poly.pdbx_strand_id
1 'polypeptide(L)'
;MISGNARSVLCQVKYCHKYITLKIVDNKVLTVNSLWKSINRDALRDHRLEENDSYWELITGYGTLTVREFKAHFGDFAGGPTSFQEQVNCDKRIDKCPIDGRIESRDKLIYKMNSTHRAQNLIHNILSMMVQIKQAINWREKELEWKTAYTNQRFNDKCGAKIADMKALMSPTDYKEWLEVEHKRFKDLQGKAITARNWAMRLYAKFGLIVLLDPRWNPEVYGKSNHSDTFAKFLNYMDDHPIMREVIGNEVAEYDGNIEEIDGKTFVDHHAGNERENNKMVLGIVRFITKDEDVVGHIKEFIKKKVEW
;
A
#
# COMPACT_ATOMS: atom_id res chain seq x y z
N MET A 1 -3.16 -10.44 38.80
CA MET A 1 -3.37 -9.05 38.35
C MET A 1 -2.02 -8.36 38.37
N ILE A 2 -1.37 -8.25 37.21
CA ILE A 2 -0.14 -7.45 37.07
C ILE A 2 -0.59 -6.14 36.42
N SER A 3 -0.50 -5.06 37.18
CA SER A 3 -0.70 -3.69 36.70
C SER A 3 0.44 -3.34 35.74
N GLY A 4 0.13 -3.28 34.44
CA GLY A 4 1.07 -2.79 33.44
C GLY A 4 1.31 -1.29 33.63
N ASN A 5 2.51 -0.93 34.08
CA ASN A 5 2.98 0.46 34.09
C ASN A 5 3.04 0.97 32.64
N ALA A 6 2.21 1.95 32.32
CA ALA A 6 2.23 2.63 31.02
C ALA A 6 3.55 3.40 30.86
N ARG A 7 4.35 3.10 29.82
CA ARG A 7 5.49 3.94 29.43
C ARG A 7 5.05 4.81 28.26
N SER A 8 4.78 6.08 28.51
CA SER A 8 4.69 7.07 27.44
C SER A 8 6.10 7.53 27.07
N VAL A 9 6.61 7.16 25.90
CA VAL A 9 7.85 7.75 25.37
C VAL A 9 7.46 9.01 24.61
N LEU A 10 7.72 10.15 25.21
CA LEU A 10 7.57 11.45 24.59
C LEU A 10 8.91 11.81 23.95
N CYS A 11 9.00 11.73 22.64
CA CYS A 11 10.21 12.12 21.93
C CYS A 11 9.95 13.33 21.02
N GLN A 12 10.88 14.28 21.06
CA GLN A 12 10.91 15.41 20.14
C GLN A 12 11.80 15.02 18.96
N VAL A 13 11.19 14.88 17.80
CA VAL A 13 11.91 14.54 16.58
C VAL A 13 12.20 15.81 15.80
N LYS A 14 13.48 16.09 15.57
CA LYS A 14 13.93 17.17 14.70
C LYS A 14 13.88 16.69 13.25
N TYR A 15 12.82 17.02 12.54
CA TYR A 15 12.68 16.76 11.11
C TYR A 15 12.69 18.08 10.35
N CYS A 16 13.68 18.27 9.46
CA CYS A 16 13.83 19.49 8.64
C CYS A 16 13.71 20.81 9.43
N HIS A 17 14.40 20.91 10.58
CA HIS A 17 14.43 22.09 11.47
C HIS A 17 13.14 22.41 12.23
N LYS A 18 12.14 21.51 12.21
CA LYS A 18 10.96 21.58 13.09
C LYS A 18 10.94 20.39 14.05
N TYR A 19 10.47 20.63 15.26
CA TYR A 19 10.27 19.60 16.26
C TYR A 19 8.83 19.09 16.16
N ILE A 20 8.66 17.79 15.96
CA ILE A 20 7.37 17.11 16.06
C ILE A 20 7.36 16.36 17.39
N THR A 21 6.33 16.60 18.21
CA THR A 21 6.10 15.82 19.43
C THR A 21 5.46 14.50 19.06
N LEU A 22 6.17 13.40 19.26
CA LEU A 22 5.65 12.06 19.10
C LEU A 22 5.07 11.57 20.43
N LYS A 23 3.88 10.98 20.37
CA LYS A 23 3.22 10.36 21.52
C LYS A 23 3.00 8.88 21.23
N ILE A 24 3.91 8.03 21.70
CA ILE A 24 3.63 6.59 21.79
C ILE A 24 2.75 6.40 23.01
N VAL A 25 1.52 5.95 22.80
CA VAL A 25 0.63 5.54 23.88
C VAL A 25 0.71 4.03 23.95
N ASP A 26 1.51 3.49 24.88
CA ASP A 26 1.41 2.09 25.25
C ASP A 26 -0.07 1.75 25.54
N ASN A 27 -0.54 0.64 24.97
CA ASN A 27 -1.88 0.07 25.15
C ASN A 27 -3.06 0.70 24.38
N LYS A 28 -2.84 1.35 23.23
CA LYS A 28 -3.95 1.52 22.27
C LYS A 28 -3.75 0.66 21.03
N VAL A 29 -3.98 -0.65 21.18
CA VAL A 29 -4.24 -1.54 20.03
C VAL A 29 -5.28 -0.90 19.12
N LEU A 30 -5.08 -0.99 17.80
CA LEU A 30 -6.04 -0.46 16.86
C LEU A 30 -7.35 -1.26 16.92
N THR A 31 -8.46 -0.57 16.66
CA THR A 31 -9.81 -1.14 16.67
C THR A 31 -10.50 -0.88 15.34
N VAL A 32 -11.66 -1.51 15.11
CA VAL A 32 -12.51 -1.22 13.95
C VAL A 32 -12.88 0.26 13.88
N ASN A 33 -13.05 0.93 15.03
CA ASN A 33 -13.30 2.38 15.09
C ASN A 33 -12.07 3.20 14.66
N SER A 34 -10.86 2.76 15.02
CA SER A 34 -9.63 3.39 14.54
C SER A 34 -9.56 3.36 13.01
N LEU A 35 -9.83 2.18 12.42
CA LEU A 35 -9.92 2.01 10.96
C LEU A 35 -10.99 2.92 10.36
N TRP A 36 -12.21 2.91 10.90
CA TRP A 36 -13.31 3.74 10.43
C TRP A 36 -12.96 5.23 10.44
N LYS A 37 -12.28 5.71 11.48
CA LYS A 37 -11.81 7.09 11.56
C LYS A 37 -10.72 7.39 10.54
N SER A 38 -9.79 6.46 10.31
CA SER A 38 -8.70 6.61 9.34
C SER A 38 -9.25 6.78 7.92
N ILE A 39 -10.16 5.88 7.49
CA ILE A 39 -10.75 5.93 6.13
C ILE A 39 -11.73 7.10 5.91
N ASN A 40 -12.23 7.72 6.98
CA ASN A 40 -13.17 8.85 6.91
C ASN A 40 -12.52 10.19 7.27
N ARG A 41 -11.21 10.22 7.54
CA ARG A 41 -10.50 11.46 7.89
C ARG A 41 -10.53 12.40 6.68
N ASP A 42 -11.02 13.62 6.87
CA ASP A 42 -10.90 14.67 5.86
C ASP A 42 -9.43 15.08 5.72
N ALA A 43 -8.97 15.24 4.49
CA ALA A 43 -7.56 15.52 4.12
C ALA A 43 -7.13 16.98 4.44
N LEU A 44 -7.44 17.46 5.64
CA LEU A 44 -7.26 18.86 6.06
C LEU A 44 -5.98 19.07 6.92
N ARG A 45 -5.12 18.05 7.11
CA ARG A 45 -3.90 18.17 7.92
C ARG A 45 -2.63 18.22 7.07
N ASP A 46 -1.52 18.61 7.70
CA ASP A 46 -0.18 18.49 7.14
C ASP A 46 0.11 17.02 6.79
N HIS A 47 0.37 16.74 5.50
CA HIS A 47 0.67 15.39 4.99
C HIS A 47 1.74 14.67 5.81
N ARG A 48 2.73 15.37 6.37
CA ARG A 48 3.79 14.76 7.18
C ARG A 48 3.27 14.19 8.50
N LEU A 49 2.33 14.89 9.13
CA LEU A 49 1.69 14.41 10.36
C LEU A 49 0.80 13.20 10.06
N GLU A 50 0.11 13.20 8.93
CA GLU A 50 -0.70 12.05 8.50
C GLU A 50 0.18 10.83 8.16
N GLU A 51 1.27 11.03 7.42
CA GLU A 51 2.27 10.00 7.11
C GLU A 51 2.82 9.36 8.39
N ASN A 52 3.20 10.18 9.35
CA ASN A 52 3.68 9.73 10.65
C ASN A 52 2.59 8.99 11.44
N ASP A 53 1.41 9.57 11.63
CA ASP A 53 0.28 8.97 12.37
C ASP A 53 0.01 7.54 11.89
N SER A 54 -0.05 7.34 10.59
CA SER A 54 -0.40 6.04 10.08
C SER A 54 0.77 5.09 9.92
N TYR A 55 2.00 5.59 9.84
CA TYR A 55 3.15 4.71 10.02
C TYR A 55 3.14 4.14 11.44
N TRP A 56 2.70 4.92 12.44
CA TRP A 56 2.44 4.41 13.78
C TRP A 56 1.27 3.43 13.84
N GLU A 57 0.21 3.63 13.04
CA GLU A 57 -0.86 2.65 12.92
C GLU A 57 -0.34 1.30 12.41
N LEU A 58 0.60 1.30 11.45
CA LEU A 58 1.27 0.06 11.03
C LEU A 58 1.95 -0.60 12.23
N ILE A 59 2.83 0.12 12.95
CA ILE A 59 3.61 -0.40 14.10
C ILE A 59 2.72 -0.88 15.25
N THR A 60 1.54 -0.29 15.43
CA THR A 60 0.68 -0.59 16.58
C THR A 60 -0.04 -1.93 16.42
N GLY A 61 -0.42 -2.30 15.20
CA GLY A 61 -1.23 -3.49 14.94
C GLY A 61 -2.68 -3.38 15.45
N TYR A 62 -3.54 -4.29 14.97
CA TYR A 62 -4.91 -4.41 15.46
C TYR A 62 -5.01 -5.34 16.67
N GLY A 63 -5.91 -5.00 17.60
CA GLY A 63 -6.25 -5.85 18.74
C GLY A 63 -7.32 -6.91 18.40
N THR A 64 -7.79 -7.61 19.44
CA THR A 64 -8.89 -8.56 19.30
C THR A 64 -10.19 -7.85 18.88
N LEU A 65 -10.82 -8.36 17.83
CA LEU A 65 -11.95 -7.72 17.16
C LEU A 65 -13.28 -8.34 17.58
N THR A 66 -14.35 -7.53 17.56
CA THR A 66 -15.70 -8.02 17.77
C THR A 66 -16.62 -7.76 16.58
N VAL A 67 -17.52 -8.71 16.29
CA VAL A 67 -18.56 -8.56 15.25
C VAL A 67 -19.46 -7.35 15.52
N ARG A 68 -19.64 -6.99 16.80
CA ARG A 68 -20.42 -5.81 17.21
C ARG A 68 -19.83 -4.52 16.65
N GLU A 69 -18.51 -4.38 16.65
CA GLU A 69 -17.85 -3.18 16.13
C GLU A 69 -17.96 -3.10 14.60
N PHE A 70 -17.85 -4.22 13.89
CA PHE A 70 -18.10 -4.24 12.45
C PHE A 70 -19.52 -3.78 12.11
N LYS A 71 -20.53 -4.30 12.82
CA LYS A 71 -21.93 -3.86 12.63
C LYS A 71 -22.11 -2.37 12.90
N ALA A 72 -21.50 -1.84 13.95
CA ALA A 72 -21.64 -0.43 14.33
C ALA A 72 -21.09 0.56 13.29
N HIS A 73 -20.06 0.18 12.54
CA HIS A 73 -19.38 1.07 11.59
C HIS A 73 -19.63 0.74 10.11
N PHE A 74 -19.88 -0.53 9.79
CA PHE A 74 -20.00 -1.00 8.41
C PHE A 74 -21.37 -1.63 8.10
N GLY A 75 -22.27 -1.75 9.10
CA GLY A 75 -23.52 -2.49 9.00
C GLY A 75 -24.42 -2.04 7.84
N ASP A 76 -24.53 -0.74 7.62
CA ASP A 76 -25.40 -0.15 6.60
C ASP A 76 -24.93 -0.40 5.16
N PHE A 77 -23.71 -0.91 4.98
CA PHE A 77 -23.06 -1.03 3.68
C PHE A 77 -22.79 -2.49 3.27
N ALA A 78 -23.14 -3.43 4.13
CA ALA A 78 -22.84 -4.84 3.96
C ALA A 78 -23.78 -5.54 2.94
N GLY A 79 -23.20 -6.13 1.89
CA GLY A 79 -23.93 -6.91 0.89
C GLY A 79 -24.71 -6.09 -0.14
N GLY A 80 -24.31 -4.84 -0.39
CA GLY A 80 -24.82 -4.06 -1.51
C GLY A 80 -24.32 -4.58 -2.87
N PRO A 81 -25.04 -4.34 -3.97
CA PRO A 81 -24.61 -4.73 -5.32
C PRO A 81 -23.30 -4.00 -5.68
N THR A 82 -22.24 -4.76 -5.94
CA THR A 82 -20.87 -4.26 -6.18
C THR A 82 -20.11 -5.16 -7.15
N SER A 83 -19.09 -4.61 -7.81
CA SER A 83 -18.26 -5.30 -8.82
C SER A 83 -17.04 -6.04 -8.25
N PHE A 84 -16.98 -6.31 -6.95
CA PHE A 84 -15.82 -6.96 -6.32
C PHE A 84 -15.48 -8.31 -6.98
N GLN A 85 -16.50 -9.11 -7.29
CA GLN A 85 -16.31 -10.43 -7.91
C GLN A 85 -15.76 -10.31 -9.34
N GLU A 86 -16.17 -9.29 -10.09
CA GLU A 86 -15.61 -9.01 -11.41
C GLU A 86 -14.12 -8.64 -11.33
N GLN A 87 -13.74 -7.80 -10.35
CA GLN A 87 -12.35 -7.45 -10.10
C GLN A 87 -11.51 -8.68 -9.73
N VAL A 88 -12.02 -9.54 -8.84
CA VAL A 88 -11.38 -10.81 -8.46
C VAL A 88 -11.24 -11.75 -9.66
N ASN A 89 -12.29 -11.90 -10.48
CA ASN A 89 -12.26 -12.74 -11.67
C ASN A 89 -11.31 -12.21 -12.74
N CYS A 90 -11.17 -10.89 -12.87
CA CYS A 90 -10.13 -10.30 -13.71
C CYS A 90 -8.73 -10.65 -13.19
N ASP A 91 -8.44 -10.41 -11.91
CA ASP A 91 -7.12 -10.68 -11.33
C ASP A 91 -6.74 -12.18 -11.40
N LYS A 92 -7.67 -13.09 -11.09
CA LYS A 92 -7.47 -14.54 -11.23
C LYS A 92 -7.17 -14.96 -12.67
N ARG A 93 -7.80 -14.34 -13.66
CA ARG A 93 -7.50 -14.59 -15.08
C ARG A 93 -6.09 -14.10 -15.43
N ILE A 94 -5.71 -12.93 -14.92
CA ILE A 94 -4.38 -12.38 -15.15
C ILE A 94 -3.30 -13.27 -14.55
N ASP A 95 -3.50 -13.81 -13.34
CA ASP A 95 -2.53 -14.73 -12.71
C ASP A 95 -2.21 -15.97 -13.58
N LYS A 96 -3.07 -16.35 -14.53
CA LYS A 96 -2.85 -17.45 -15.48
C LYS A 96 -2.06 -17.05 -16.74
N CYS A 97 -1.85 -15.77 -16.99
CA CYS A 97 -1.08 -15.29 -18.14
C CYS A 97 0.45 -15.49 -17.95
N PRO A 98 1.25 -15.55 -19.03
CA PRO A 98 2.70 -15.37 -18.95
C PRO A 98 3.05 -14.02 -18.31
N ILE A 99 4.22 -13.94 -17.67
CA ILE A 99 4.63 -12.76 -16.89
C ILE A 99 4.51 -11.42 -17.65
N ASP A 100 4.86 -11.37 -18.94
CA ASP A 100 4.75 -10.18 -19.79
C ASP A 100 3.27 -9.77 -19.93
N GLY A 101 2.41 -10.73 -20.25
CA GLY A 101 0.96 -10.52 -20.36
C GLY A 101 0.30 -10.17 -19.03
N ARG A 102 0.89 -10.59 -17.89
CA ARG A 102 0.43 -10.19 -16.56
C ARG A 102 0.65 -8.70 -16.33
N ILE A 103 1.86 -8.20 -16.63
CA ILE A 103 2.23 -6.80 -16.41
C ILE A 103 1.28 -5.88 -17.20
N GLU A 104 1.07 -6.17 -18.49
CA GLU A 104 0.19 -5.36 -19.34
C GLU A 104 -1.27 -5.41 -18.86
N SER A 105 -1.76 -6.59 -18.49
CA SER A 105 -3.16 -6.77 -18.10
C SER A 105 -3.47 -6.15 -16.73
N ARG A 106 -2.55 -6.20 -15.77
CA ARG A 106 -2.73 -5.55 -14.46
C ARG A 106 -2.72 -4.03 -14.58
N ASP A 107 -1.85 -3.46 -15.42
CA ASP A 107 -1.90 -2.02 -15.71
C ASP A 107 -3.29 -1.61 -16.22
N LYS A 108 -3.92 -2.40 -17.11
CA LYS A 108 -5.29 -2.12 -17.59
C LYS A 108 -6.35 -2.26 -16.49
N LEU A 109 -6.22 -3.25 -15.60
CA LEU A 109 -7.17 -3.49 -14.51
C LEU A 109 -7.16 -2.35 -13.48
N ILE A 110 -5.97 -1.87 -13.11
CA ILE A 110 -5.74 -0.74 -12.19
C ILE A 110 -6.53 0.50 -12.61
N TYR A 111 -6.58 0.80 -13.91
CA TYR A 111 -7.28 2.00 -14.42
C TYR A 111 -8.81 1.87 -14.52
N LYS A 112 -9.39 0.69 -14.28
CA LYS A 112 -10.82 0.42 -14.55
C LYS A 112 -11.75 0.49 -13.33
N MET A 113 -11.24 0.70 -12.12
CA MET A 113 -12.04 0.48 -10.91
C MET A 113 -12.22 1.78 -10.12
N ASN A 114 -13.45 2.33 -10.14
CA ASN A 114 -13.89 3.42 -9.28
C ASN A 114 -15.15 2.98 -8.54
N SER A 115 -15.27 3.32 -7.26
CA SER A 115 -16.48 3.10 -6.47
C SER A 115 -16.98 4.41 -5.88
N THR A 116 -18.29 4.51 -5.68
CA THR A 116 -18.96 5.72 -5.22
C THR A 116 -19.04 5.84 -3.70
N HIS A 117 -18.72 4.77 -2.93
CA HIS A 117 -18.94 4.72 -1.49
C HIS A 117 -17.67 4.38 -0.67
N ARG A 118 -17.44 5.02 0.48
CA ARG A 118 -16.19 4.92 1.27
C ARG A 118 -15.89 3.50 1.82
N ALA A 119 -16.89 2.76 2.27
CA ALA A 119 -16.71 1.37 2.73
C ALA A 119 -16.44 0.40 1.57
N GLN A 120 -17.03 0.64 0.40
CA GLN A 120 -16.75 -0.12 -0.81
C GLN A 120 -15.37 0.25 -1.38
N ASN A 121 -14.99 1.53 -1.27
CA ASN A 121 -13.64 2.02 -1.55
C ASN A 121 -12.61 1.32 -0.68
N LEU A 122 -12.90 0.97 0.57
CA LEU A 122 -11.97 0.20 1.39
C LEU A 122 -11.72 -1.20 0.79
N ILE A 123 -12.76 -1.91 0.33
CA ILE A 123 -12.59 -3.22 -0.31
C ILE A 123 -11.87 -3.09 -1.66
N HIS A 124 -12.26 -2.12 -2.48
CA HIS A 124 -11.55 -1.84 -3.74
C HIS A 124 -10.10 -1.41 -3.48
N ASN A 125 -9.82 -0.70 -2.39
CA ASN A 125 -8.47 -0.34 -1.97
C ASN A 125 -7.65 -1.57 -1.64
N ILE A 126 -8.18 -2.49 -0.82
CA ILE A 126 -7.53 -3.76 -0.49
C ILE A 126 -7.20 -4.53 -1.77
N LEU A 127 -8.19 -4.72 -2.65
CA LEU A 127 -8.01 -5.46 -3.91
C LEU A 127 -7.06 -4.75 -4.88
N SER A 128 -7.12 -3.42 -4.99
CA SER A 128 -6.20 -2.62 -5.81
C SER A 128 -4.78 -2.74 -5.29
N MET A 129 -4.55 -2.55 -3.99
CA MET A 129 -3.22 -2.69 -3.38
C MET A 129 -2.63 -4.07 -3.62
N MET A 130 -3.42 -5.14 -3.53
CA MET A 130 -2.97 -6.49 -3.89
C MET A 130 -2.49 -6.54 -5.34
N VAL A 131 -3.26 -6.02 -6.30
CA VAL A 131 -2.88 -5.98 -7.72
C VAL A 131 -1.59 -5.16 -7.91
N GLN A 132 -1.45 -4.03 -7.22
CA GLN A 132 -0.27 -3.15 -7.28
C GLN A 132 0.99 -3.85 -6.72
N ILE A 133 0.86 -4.57 -5.59
CA ILE A 133 1.95 -5.36 -5.01
C ILE A 133 2.35 -6.50 -5.95
N LYS A 134 1.37 -7.26 -6.48
CA LYS A 134 1.64 -8.32 -7.47
C LYS A 134 2.31 -7.75 -8.73
N GLN A 135 1.94 -6.54 -9.15
CA GLN A 135 2.58 -5.85 -10.27
C GLN A 135 4.04 -5.49 -9.96
N ALA A 136 4.34 -5.03 -8.74
CA ALA A 136 5.71 -4.76 -8.30
C ALA A 136 6.59 -6.02 -8.33
N ILE A 137 6.05 -7.16 -7.85
CA ILE A 137 6.71 -8.47 -7.88
C ILE A 137 7.05 -8.85 -9.33
N ASN A 138 6.06 -8.89 -10.22
CA ASN A 138 6.29 -9.23 -11.62
C ASN A 138 7.26 -8.26 -12.30
N TRP A 139 7.20 -6.96 -11.96
CA TRP A 139 8.11 -5.96 -12.52
C TRP A 139 9.55 -6.20 -12.08
N ARG A 140 9.79 -6.61 -10.83
CA ARG A 140 11.13 -6.92 -10.34
C ARG A 140 11.78 -8.08 -11.09
N GLU A 141 11.01 -9.11 -11.45
CA GLU A 141 11.48 -10.30 -12.20
C GLU A 141 11.91 -10.00 -13.66
N LYS A 142 11.83 -8.73 -14.11
CA LYS A 142 12.20 -8.33 -15.47
C LYS A 142 13.54 -7.61 -15.57
N GLU A 143 14.26 -7.89 -16.65
CA GLU A 143 15.51 -7.21 -17.00
C GLU A 143 15.28 -5.75 -17.43
N LEU A 144 16.32 -4.92 -17.30
CA LEU A 144 16.27 -3.49 -17.59
C LEU A 144 15.93 -3.19 -19.05
N GLU A 145 16.45 -3.98 -19.98
CA GLU A 145 16.20 -3.86 -21.42
C GLU A 145 14.72 -4.05 -21.72
N TRP A 146 14.10 -5.08 -21.13
CA TRP A 146 12.67 -5.34 -21.28
C TRP A 146 11.82 -4.20 -20.73
N LYS A 147 12.14 -3.72 -19.52
CA LYS A 147 11.45 -2.59 -18.87
C LYS A 147 11.51 -1.33 -19.71
N THR A 148 12.67 -1.07 -20.34
CA THR A 148 12.88 0.07 -21.23
C THR A 148 12.04 -0.05 -22.50
N ALA A 149 12.07 -1.22 -23.15
CA ALA A 149 11.28 -1.49 -24.34
C ALA A 149 9.77 -1.36 -24.07
N TYR A 150 9.28 -1.98 -22.99
CA TYR A 150 7.89 -1.90 -22.56
C TYR A 150 7.45 -0.45 -22.27
N THR A 151 8.28 0.33 -21.57
CA THR A 151 7.96 1.75 -21.27
C THR A 151 7.85 2.57 -22.55
N ASN A 152 8.73 2.35 -23.52
CA ASN A 152 8.67 3.04 -24.82
C ASN A 152 7.44 2.63 -25.63
N GLN A 153 7.10 1.34 -25.65
CA GLN A 153 5.87 0.85 -26.28
C GLN A 153 4.64 1.53 -25.65
N ARG A 154 4.56 1.56 -24.31
CA ARG A 154 3.44 2.18 -23.59
C ARG A 154 3.33 3.69 -23.86
N PHE A 155 4.44 4.39 -24.05
CA PHE A 155 4.43 5.79 -24.47
C PHE A 155 3.78 5.93 -25.85
N ASN A 156 4.19 5.11 -26.82
CA ASN A 156 3.62 5.13 -28.16
C ASN A 156 2.14 4.76 -28.17
N ASP A 157 1.73 3.76 -27.38
CA ASP A 157 0.33 3.35 -27.29
C ASP A 157 -0.55 4.45 -26.66
N LYS A 158 -0.07 5.10 -25.59
CA LYS A 158 -0.86 6.11 -24.86
C LYS A 158 -0.86 7.46 -25.55
N CYS A 159 0.26 7.85 -26.14
CA CYS A 159 0.47 9.17 -26.73
C CYS A 159 0.42 9.15 -28.27
N GLY A 160 0.22 8.00 -28.92
CA GLY A 160 0.34 7.83 -30.38
C GLY A 160 -0.48 8.82 -31.20
N ALA A 161 -1.75 9.04 -30.83
CA ALA A 161 -2.60 10.04 -31.48
C ALA A 161 -2.03 11.46 -31.32
N LYS A 162 -1.66 11.85 -30.09
CA LYS A 162 -1.04 13.14 -29.80
C LYS A 162 0.29 13.32 -30.53
N ILE A 163 1.10 12.26 -30.65
CA ILE A 163 2.37 12.26 -31.37
C ILE A 163 2.11 12.51 -32.86
N ALA A 164 1.13 11.82 -33.46
CA ALA A 164 0.75 12.01 -34.87
C ALA A 164 0.25 13.44 -35.13
N ASP A 165 -0.61 13.95 -34.26
CA ASP A 165 -1.17 15.31 -34.36
C ASP A 165 -0.05 16.37 -34.27
N MET A 166 0.83 16.27 -33.27
CA MET A 166 1.91 17.24 -33.08
C MET A 166 2.94 17.18 -34.19
N LYS A 167 3.20 15.99 -34.77
CA LYS A 167 4.08 15.83 -35.93
C LYS A 167 3.58 16.57 -37.16
N ALA A 168 2.25 16.70 -37.32
CA ALA A 168 1.64 17.42 -38.43
C ALA A 168 1.60 18.94 -38.21
N LEU A 169 1.61 19.40 -36.95
CA LEU A 169 1.42 20.81 -36.57
C LEU A 169 2.72 21.58 -36.33
N MET A 170 3.83 20.90 -36.08
CA MET A 170 5.11 21.50 -35.69
C MET A 170 6.17 21.41 -36.79
N SER A 171 7.14 22.32 -36.76
CA SER A 171 8.36 22.16 -37.56
C SER A 171 9.14 20.91 -37.11
N PRO A 172 9.99 20.31 -37.95
CA PRO A 172 10.75 19.11 -37.57
C PRO A 172 11.61 19.29 -36.31
N THR A 173 12.17 20.48 -36.11
CA THR A 173 13.00 20.81 -34.94
C THR A 173 12.15 20.92 -33.68
N ASP A 174 11.07 21.72 -33.72
CA ASP A 174 10.17 21.91 -32.57
C ASP A 174 9.47 20.61 -32.17
N TYR A 175 9.10 19.78 -33.15
CA TYR A 175 8.52 18.47 -32.90
C TYR A 175 9.48 17.55 -32.15
N LYS A 176 10.77 17.55 -32.52
CA LYS A 176 11.78 16.70 -31.87
C LYS A 176 11.95 17.11 -30.41
N GLU A 177 12.09 18.40 -30.14
CA GLU A 177 12.22 18.93 -28.78
C GLU A 177 10.97 18.63 -27.94
N TRP A 178 9.77 18.86 -28.51
CA TRP A 178 8.51 18.53 -27.85
C TRP A 178 8.39 17.05 -27.51
N LEU A 179 8.75 16.16 -28.44
CA LEU A 179 8.67 14.71 -28.26
C LEU A 179 9.60 14.23 -27.14
N GLU A 180 10.83 14.78 -27.07
CA GLU A 180 11.77 14.48 -25.99
C GLU A 180 11.25 14.91 -24.62
N VAL A 181 10.65 16.12 -24.53
CA VAL A 181 10.04 16.63 -23.29
C VAL A 181 8.85 15.76 -22.86
N GLU A 182 7.96 15.41 -23.79
CA GLU A 182 6.79 14.60 -23.49
C GLU A 182 7.18 13.15 -23.11
N HIS A 183 8.19 12.58 -23.78
CA HIS A 183 8.73 11.27 -23.43
C HIS A 183 9.34 11.26 -22.04
N LYS A 184 10.16 12.26 -21.71
CA LYS A 184 10.73 12.44 -20.37
C LYS A 184 9.63 12.54 -19.31
N ARG A 185 8.63 13.39 -19.54
CA ARG A 185 7.47 13.55 -18.65
C ARG A 185 6.73 12.23 -18.44
N PHE A 186 6.51 11.46 -19.50
CA PHE A 186 5.86 10.16 -19.40
C PHE A 186 6.70 9.17 -18.57
N LYS A 187 8.00 9.08 -18.84
CA LYS A 187 8.94 8.25 -18.07
C LYS A 187 8.96 8.63 -16.59
N ASP A 188 8.99 9.92 -16.27
CA ASP A 188 8.97 10.40 -14.89
C ASP A 188 7.68 9.99 -14.16
N LEU A 189 6.53 10.06 -14.83
CA LEU A 189 5.25 9.61 -14.27
C LEU A 189 5.21 8.09 -14.06
N GLN A 190 5.72 7.29 -15.00
CA GLN A 190 5.83 5.84 -14.84
C GLN A 190 6.79 5.48 -13.70
N GLY A 191 7.94 6.16 -13.64
CA GLY A 191 8.93 6.00 -12.57
C GLY A 191 8.32 6.23 -11.19
N LYS A 192 7.56 7.33 -11.01
CA LYS A 192 6.84 7.61 -9.76
C LYS A 192 5.85 6.49 -9.38
N ALA A 193 5.08 5.98 -10.35
CA ALA A 193 4.14 4.88 -10.09
C ALA A 193 4.86 3.58 -9.70
N ILE A 194 5.95 3.24 -10.39
CA ILE A 194 6.79 2.07 -10.07
C ILE A 194 7.39 2.20 -8.66
N THR A 195 7.93 3.37 -8.33
CA THR A 195 8.48 3.65 -7.00
C THR A 195 7.42 3.50 -5.91
N ALA A 196 6.21 4.02 -6.11
CA ALA A 196 5.11 3.87 -5.16
C ALA A 196 4.71 2.40 -4.94
N ARG A 197 4.61 1.62 -6.01
CA ARG A 197 4.33 0.17 -5.93
C ARG A 197 5.40 -0.58 -5.15
N ASN A 198 6.66 -0.24 -5.36
CA ASN A 198 7.79 -0.82 -4.64
C ASN A 198 7.75 -0.47 -3.14
N TRP A 199 7.36 0.75 -2.77
CA TRP A 199 7.16 1.09 -1.35
C TRP A 199 6.01 0.31 -0.72
N ALA A 200 4.86 0.19 -1.41
CA ALA A 200 3.75 -0.61 -0.92
C ALA A 200 4.15 -2.09 -0.72
N MET A 201 4.93 -2.65 -1.64
CA MET A 201 5.49 -4.00 -1.51
C MET A 201 6.44 -4.13 -0.33
N ARG A 202 7.37 -3.17 -0.14
CA ARG A 202 8.27 -3.14 1.03
C ARG A 202 7.51 -3.05 2.34
N LEU A 203 6.52 -2.16 2.43
CA LEU A 203 5.67 -2.03 3.61
C LEU A 203 4.91 -3.33 3.86
N TYR A 204 4.34 -3.96 2.83
CA TYR A 204 3.63 -5.23 2.96
C TYR A 204 4.55 -6.36 3.42
N ALA A 205 5.75 -6.48 2.86
CA ALA A 205 6.75 -7.46 3.29
C ALA A 205 7.14 -7.29 4.76
N LYS A 206 7.14 -6.05 5.27
CA LYS A 206 7.51 -5.75 6.66
C LYS A 206 6.35 -5.89 7.65
N PHE A 207 5.19 -5.31 7.33
CA PHE A 207 4.07 -5.13 8.26
C PHE A 207 2.90 -6.10 7.98
N GLY A 208 2.94 -6.83 6.86
CA GLY A 208 1.88 -7.75 6.45
C GLY A 208 0.60 -7.03 6.03
N LEU A 209 -0.54 -7.68 6.28
CA LEU A 209 -1.84 -7.26 5.75
C LEU A 209 -2.38 -5.94 6.29
N ILE A 210 -1.87 -5.47 7.43
CA ILE A 210 -2.31 -4.18 7.99
C ILE A 210 -2.11 -3.03 6.99
N VAL A 211 -1.12 -3.14 6.11
CA VAL A 211 -0.83 -2.21 5.03
C VAL A 211 -2.02 -2.04 4.07
N LEU A 212 -2.81 -3.11 3.84
CA LEU A 212 -3.95 -3.08 2.91
C LEU A 212 -5.14 -2.25 3.44
N LEU A 213 -5.18 -1.98 4.75
CA LEU A 213 -6.32 -1.34 5.42
C LEU A 213 -6.30 0.18 5.36
N ASP A 214 -5.13 0.79 5.14
CA ASP A 214 -5.00 2.24 5.06
C ASP A 214 -4.79 2.67 3.58
N PRO A 215 -5.77 3.35 2.99
CA PRO A 215 -5.73 3.71 1.57
C PRO A 215 -4.60 4.67 1.20
N ARG A 216 -3.97 5.37 2.16
CA ARG A 216 -2.82 6.24 1.85
C ARG A 216 -1.59 5.42 1.44
N TRP A 217 -1.52 4.13 1.78
CA TRP A 217 -0.46 3.25 1.28
C TRP A 217 -0.73 2.74 -0.14
N ASN A 218 -1.88 3.04 -0.74
CA ASN A 218 -2.20 2.59 -2.08
C ASN A 218 -1.45 3.39 -3.17
N PRO A 219 -0.66 2.74 -4.04
CA PRO A 219 0.07 3.39 -5.14
C PRO A 219 -0.77 4.32 -6.04
N GLU A 220 -2.08 4.15 -6.15
CA GLU A 220 -2.97 5.00 -6.98
C GLU A 220 -3.22 6.40 -6.41
N VAL A 221 -3.00 6.59 -5.11
CA VAL A 221 -3.05 7.92 -4.47
C VAL A 221 -1.67 8.59 -4.44
N TYR A 222 -0.59 7.86 -4.74
CA TYR A 222 0.75 8.46 -4.88
C TYR A 222 0.84 9.32 -6.14
N GLY A 223 1.40 10.52 -5.99
CA GLY A 223 1.57 11.47 -7.09
C GLY A 223 0.36 12.38 -7.37
N LYS A 224 -0.74 12.23 -6.62
CA LYS A 224 -1.89 13.17 -6.62
C LYS A 224 -1.81 14.22 -5.51
N SER A 225 -0.59 14.61 -5.13
CA SER A 225 -0.32 15.56 -4.02
C SER A 225 -0.64 15.04 -2.60
N ASN A 226 -0.89 13.74 -2.42
CA ASN A 226 -1.30 13.17 -1.12
C ASN A 226 -0.13 12.80 -0.18
N HIS A 227 1.11 13.04 -0.60
CA HIS A 227 2.31 12.73 0.17
C HIS A 227 3.22 13.93 0.22
N SER A 228 4.02 14.01 1.27
CA SER A 228 5.09 14.98 1.38
C SER A 228 6.15 14.75 0.30
N ASP A 229 6.78 15.82 -0.19
CA ASP A 229 7.90 15.74 -1.16
C ASP A 229 9.07 14.87 -0.66
N THR A 230 9.11 14.63 0.65
CA THR A 230 10.14 13.89 1.36
C THR A 230 9.76 12.45 1.71
N PHE A 231 8.61 11.96 1.26
CA PHE A 231 8.08 10.63 1.60
C PHE A 231 9.08 9.48 1.37
N ALA A 232 9.83 9.52 0.26
CA ALA A 232 10.88 8.55 -0.04
C ALA A 232 11.94 8.45 1.07
N LYS A 233 12.32 9.60 1.63
CA LYS A 233 13.29 9.70 2.73
C LYS A 233 12.63 9.38 4.07
N PHE A 234 11.34 9.69 4.22
CA PHE A 234 10.57 9.39 5.41
C PHE A 234 10.57 7.89 5.73
N LEU A 235 10.28 7.01 4.77
CA LEU A 235 10.27 5.56 5.03
C LEU A 235 11.63 5.02 5.51
N ASN A 236 12.72 5.43 4.87
CA ASN A 236 14.06 5.04 5.29
C ASN A 236 14.39 5.59 6.68
N TYR A 237 14.03 6.85 6.95
CA TYR A 237 14.23 7.46 8.25
C TYR A 237 13.45 6.74 9.37
N MET A 238 12.20 6.38 9.10
CA MET A 238 11.37 5.67 10.06
C MET A 238 11.92 4.28 10.35
N ASP A 239 12.42 3.57 9.34
CA ASP A 239 13.08 2.27 9.54
C ASP A 239 14.34 2.35 10.41
N ASP A 240 15.09 3.45 10.31
CA ASP A 240 16.27 3.71 11.14
C ASP A 240 15.94 4.32 12.52
N HIS A 241 14.68 4.64 12.78
CA HIS A 241 14.28 5.38 13.97
C HIS A 241 14.51 4.56 15.25
N PRO A 242 15.00 5.17 16.36
CA PRO A 242 15.25 4.45 17.62
C PRO A 242 14.06 3.65 18.14
N ILE A 243 12.84 4.20 18.01
CA ILE A 243 11.61 3.48 18.37
C ILE A 243 11.44 2.22 17.54
N MET A 244 11.69 2.26 16.23
CA MET A 244 11.58 1.06 15.40
C MET A 244 12.57 0.00 15.85
N ARG A 245 13.80 0.39 16.21
CA ARG A 245 14.80 -0.52 16.75
C ARG A 245 14.36 -1.12 18.09
N GLU A 246 13.73 -0.32 18.94
CA GLU A 246 13.18 -0.79 20.22
C GLU A 246 12.04 -1.79 20.02
N VAL A 247 11.07 -1.50 19.15
CA VAL A 247 9.96 -2.42 18.89
C VAL A 247 10.46 -3.73 18.26
N ILE A 248 11.36 -3.65 17.28
CA ILE A 248 12.00 -4.84 16.70
C ILE A 248 12.75 -5.63 17.78
N GLY A 249 13.53 -4.96 18.64
CA GLY A 249 14.26 -5.61 19.73
C GLY A 249 13.34 -6.32 20.73
N ASN A 250 12.19 -5.73 21.04
CA ASN A 250 11.18 -6.35 21.89
C ASN A 250 10.54 -7.57 21.21
N GLU A 251 10.19 -7.48 19.92
CA GLU A 251 9.64 -8.61 19.17
C GLU A 251 10.65 -9.76 19.02
N VAL A 252 11.92 -9.46 18.73
CA VAL A 252 13.02 -10.44 18.73
C VAL A 252 13.08 -11.19 20.06
N ALA A 253 13.03 -10.46 21.18
CA ALA A 253 13.12 -11.05 22.52
C ALA A 253 11.88 -11.89 22.89
N GLU A 254 10.70 -11.53 22.37
CA GLU A 254 9.44 -12.22 22.64
C GLU A 254 9.21 -13.43 21.72
N TYR A 255 9.71 -13.37 20.48
CA TYR A 255 9.45 -14.35 19.41
C TYR A 255 10.75 -14.93 18.82
N ASP A 256 11.66 -15.36 19.69
CA ASP A 256 13.01 -15.91 19.41
C ASP A 256 13.05 -17.02 18.31
N GLY A 257 11.92 -17.66 18.00
CA GLY A 257 11.79 -18.68 16.96
C GLY A 257 11.56 -18.19 15.52
N ASN A 258 11.30 -16.89 15.30
CA ASN A 258 10.96 -16.30 13.98
C ASN A 258 12.04 -15.34 13.46
N ILE A 259 13.28 -15.52 13.92
CA ILE A 259 14.42 -14.70 13.53
C ILE A 259 15.08 -15.33 12.30
N GLU A 260 15.03 -14.63 11.16
CA GLU A 260 15.79 -14.98 9.95
C GLU A 260 16.97 -13.99 9.81
N GLU A 261 18.20 -14.46 9.61
CA GLU A 261 19.31 -13.56 9.25
C GLU A 261 19.40 -13.42 7.73
N ILE A 262 19.22 -12.21 7.21
CA ILE A 262 19.35 -11.87 5.79
C ILE A 262 20.40 -10.76 5.65
N ASP A 263 21.47 -11.02 4.89
CA ASP A 263 22.57 -10.07 4.64
C ASP A 263 23.23 -9.51 5.92
N GLY A 264 23.36 -10.33 6.96
CA GLY A 264 23.94 -9.94 8.25
C GLY A 264 23.03 -9.02 9.08
N LYS A 265 21.75 -8.91 8.72
CA LYS A 265 20.71 -8.24 9.50
C LYS A 265 19.71 -9.28 10.01
N THR A 266 19.46 -9.24 11.31
CA THR A 266 18.37 -9.95 11.96
C THR A 266 17.04 -9.41 11.42
N PHE A 267 16.32 -10.24 10.68
CA PHE A 267 14.99 -9.99 10.19
C PHE A 267 13.99 -10.71 11.10
N VAL A 268 13.07 -9.95 11.69
CA VAL A 268 11.91 -10.48 12.39
C VAL A 268 10.70 -9.94 11.66
N ASP A 269 9.77 -10.84 11.35
CA ASP A 269 8.44 -10.45 10.83
C ASP A 269 7.83 -9.49 11.84
N HIS A 270 7.80 -8.21 11.47
CA HIS A 270 7.28 -7.20 12.34
C HIS A 270 5.78 -7.48 12.50
N HIS A 271 5.31 -7.54 13.74
CA HIS A 271 3.99 -8.04 14.13
C HIS A 271 3.80 -9.55 14.27
N ALA A 272 4.85 -10.35 14.40
CA ALA A 272 4.71 -11.79 14.71
C ALA A 272 3.67 -12.08 15.82
N GLY A 273 3.59 -11.22 16.85
CA GLY A 273 2.61 -11.34 17.94
C GLY A 273 1.16 -10.91 17.64
N ASN A 274 0.92 -10.08 16.62
CA ASN A 274 -0.41 -9.55 16.28
C ASN A 274 -0.86 -9.85 14.83
N GLU A 275 -0.05 -10.60 14.07
CA GLU A 275 -0.30 -10.97 12.68
C GLU A 275 -1.67 -11.68 12.54
N ARG A 276 -2.00 -12.55 13.49
CA ARG A 276 -3.29 -13.25 13.53
C ARG A 276 -4.46 -12.28 13.64
N GLU A 277 -4.32 -11.22 14.42
CA GLU A 277 -5.35 -10.19 14.63
C GLU A 277 -5.48 -9.28 13.40
N ASN A 278 -4.36 -8.91 12.77
CA ASN A 278 -4.36 -8.20 11.49
C ASN A 278 -5.03 -9.04 10.38
N ASN A 279 -4.72 -10.33 10.31
CA ASN A 279 -5.35 -11.28 9.39
C ASN A 279 -6.86 -11.40 9.64
N LYS A 280 -7.28 -11.48 10.91
CA LYS A 280 -8.70 -11.43 11.27
C LYS A 280 -9.35 -10.10 10.89
N MET A 281 -8.66 -8.97 10.99
CA MET A 281 -9.20 -7.66 10.61
C MET A 281 -9.49 -7.61 9.11
N VAL A 282 -8.49 -7.87 8.28
CA VAL A 282 -8.64 -7.80 6.82
C VAL A 282 -9.68 -8.79 6.31
N LEU A 283 -9.60 -10.05 6.76
CA LEU A 283 -10.55 -11.06 6.31
C LEU A 283 -11.95 -10.81 6.88
N GLY A 284 -12.05 -10.31 8.12
CA GLY A 284 -13.30 -9.98 8.78
C GLY A 284 -14.03 -8.83 8.09
N ILE A 285 -13.33 -7.73 7.79
CA ILE A 285 -13.92 -6.57 7.11
C ILE A 285 -14.38 -6.95 5.70
N VAL A 286 -13.58 -7.69 4.95
CA VAL A 286 -13.92 -8.13 3.59
C VAL A 286 -15.14 -9.02 3.64
N ARG A 287 -15.11 -10.08 4.46
CA ARG A 287 -16.24 -10.99 4.63
C ARG A 287 -17.52 -10.25 5.02
N PHE A 288 -17.40 -9.31 5.95
CA PHE A 288 -18.55 -8.56 6.47
C PHE A 288 -19.16 -7.65 5.39
N ILE A 289 -18.34 -6.90 4.65
CA ILE A 289 -18.82 -5.94 3.64
C ILE A 289 -19.29 -6.65 2.37
N THR A 290 -18.52 -7.63 1.86
CA THR A 290 -18.82 -8.27 0.57
C THR A 290 -19.88 -9.35 0.70
N LYS A 291 -19.95 -10.04 1.84
CA LYS A 291 -20.72 -11.29 2.04
C LYS A 291 -20.38 -12.37 0.99
N ASP A 292 -19.18 -12.30 0.41
CA ASP A 292 -18.73 -13.16 -0.68
C ASP A 292 -17.43 -13.89 -0.27
N GLU A 293 -17.54 -15.19 -0.03
CA GLU A 293 -16.40 -16.03 0.36
C GLU A 293 -15.40 -16.25 -0.78
N ASP A 294 -15.76 -16.04 -2.05
CA ASP A 294 -14.79 -16.12 -3.15
C ASP A 294 -13.82 -14.93 -3.12
N VAL A 295 -14.32 -13.75 -2.75
CA VAL A 295 -13.48 -12.56 -2.54
C VAL A 295 -12.56 -12.77 -1.33
N VAL A 296 -13.11 -13.28 -0.23
CA VAL A 296 -12.32 -13.62 0.97
C VAL A 296 -11.25 -14.66 0.65
N GLY A 297 -11.61 -15.71 -0.11
CA GLY A 297 -10.72 -16.76 -0.55
C GLY A 297 -9.57 -16.23 -1.41
N HIS A 298 -9.84 -15.28 -2.31
CA HIS A 298 -8.80 -14.63 -3.11
C HIS A 298 -7.75 -13.91 -2.26
N ILE A 299 -8.20 -13.21 -1.20
CA ILE A 299 -7.29 -12.53 -0.27
C ILE A 299 -6.51 -13.56 0.55
N LYS A 300 -7.15 -14.63 1.03
CA LYS A 300 -6.45 -15.73 1.72
C LYS A 300 -5.33 -16.35 0.88
N GLU A 301 -5.55 -16.56 -0.41
CA GLU A 301 -4.52 -17.08 -1.30
C GLU A 301 -3.36 -16.09 -1.52
N PHE A 302 -3.63 -14.79 -1.44
CA PHE A 302 -2.57 -13.79 -1.46
C PHE A 302 -1.76 -13.78 -0.15
N ILE A 303 -2.42 -13.91 1.01
CA ILE A 303 -1.76 -13.97 2.34
C ILE A 303 -0.77 -15.13 2.42
N LYS A 304 -1.13 -16.30 1.88
CA LYS A 304 -0.27 -17.49 1.91
C LYS A 304 1.05 -17.31 1.15
N LYS A 305 1.16 -16.31 0.27
CA LYS A 305 2.37 -16.04 -0.51
C LYS A 305 3.25 -15.09 0.30
N LYS A 306 4.34 -15.60 0.89
CA LYS A 306 5.38 -14.75 1.49
C LYS A 306 5.93 -13.84 0.39
N VAL A 307 6.03 -12.55 0.67
CA VAL A 307 6.56 -11.55 -0.27
C VAL A 307 7.90 -11.10 0.28
N GLU A 308 8.98 -11.44 -0.43
CA GLU A 308 10.34 -11.05 -0.07
C GLU A 308 10.68 -9.70 -0.74
N TRP A 309 11.33 -8.81 0.01
CA TRP A 309 11.72 -7.46 -0.45
C TRP A 309 13.24 -7.31 -0.53
#